data_AF-A0A383EV03-F1
#
_entry.id   AF-A0A383EV03-F1
#
_cell.length_a   1.000
_cell.length_b   1.000
_cell.length_c   1.000
_cell.angle_alpha   90.00
_cell.angle_beta   90.00
_cell.angle_gamma   90.00
#
_symmetry.space_group_name_H-M   'P 1'
#
loop_
_entity.id
_entity.type
_entity.pdbx_description
1 polymer ?
#
loop_
_entity_poly.entity_id
_entity_poly.type
_entity_poly.pdbx_seq_one_letter_code
_entity_poly.pdbx_strand_id
1 'polypeptide(L)'
;MNKEGSTQAPIRHPIDFNHPDFLDQKKLDEEMRRVFDICHGCRRCFNLCESFPKLFEMIDESKNENVENLSNDQFASVVDSCTLCDMCFMTKCPYVPPHEFDLDFPHLMLRYRTLQKKQNKLPSVPKQLA
;
A
#
# COMPACT_ATOMS: atom_id res chain seq x y z
N MET A 1 -0.01 20.62 -16.32
CA MET A 1 -1.30 20.52 -15.61
C MET A 1 -1.52 19.05 -15.35
N ASN A 2 -1.12 18.57 -14.16
CA ASN A 2 -1.21 17.15 -13.82
C ASN A 2 -2.69 16.80 -13.68
N LYS A 3 -3.18 15.94 -14.58
CA LYS A 3 -4.57 15.48 -14.57
C LYS A 3 -4.74 14.47 -13.44
N GLU A 4 -5.86 14.53 -12.71
CA GLU A 4 -6.19 13.52 -11.69
C GLU A 4 -6.29 12.13 -12.35
N GLY A 5 -5.48 11.18 -11.90
CA GLY A 5 -5.35 9.82 -12.45
C GLY A 5 -6.62 8.97 -12.37
N SER A 6 -7.53 9.26 -11.43
CA SER A 6 -8.81 8.55 -11.28
C SER A 6 -9.87 8.91 -12.33
N THR A 7 -9.58 9.85 -13.23
CA THR A 7 -10.50 10.27 -14.30
C THR A 7 -10.33 9.48 -15.60
N GLN A 8 -9.26 8.68 -15.71
CA GLN A 8 -8.96 7.83 -16.86
C GLN A 8 -8.68 6.41 -16.37
N ALA A 9 -8.66 5.44 -17.30
CA ALA A 9 -8.25 4.08 -16.95
C ALA A 9 -6.79 4.11 -16.46
N PRO A 10 -6.49 3.55 -15.28
CA PRO A 10 -5.12 3.52 -14.78
C PRO A 10 -4.25 2.60 -15.63
N ILE A 11 -2.97 2.92 -15.71
CA ILE A 11 -1.97 2.01 -16.29
C ILE A 11 -1.44 1.12 -15.18
N ARG A 12 -1.44 -0.19 -15.39
CA ARG A 12 -0.88 -1.14 -14.43
C ARG A 12 0.43 -1.72 -14.95
N HIS A 13 1.50 -1.52 -14.18
CA HIS A 13 2.81 -2.06 -14.47
C HIS A 13 2.88 -3.54 -14.05
N PRO A 14 3.44 -4.45 -14.89
CA PRO A 14 3.69 -5.83 -14.49
C PRO A 14 4.61 -5.91 -13.27
N ILE A 15 4.34 -6.85 -12.37
CA ILE A 15 5.19 -7.09 -11.20
C ILE A 15 6.42 -7.90 -11.61
N ASP A 16 7.61 -7.35 -11.38
CA ASP A 16 8.87 -8.09 -11.50
C ASP A 16 9.22 -8.80 -10.18
N PHE A 17 8.70 -10.02 -10.03
CA PHE A 17 8.96 -10.86 -8.86
C PHE A 17 10.43 -11.26 -8.69
N ASN A 18 11.23 -11.17 -9.76
CA ASN A 18 12.64 -11.58 -9.75
C ASN A 18 13.58 -10.39 -9.52
N HIS A 19 13.06 -9.17 -9.43
CA HIS A 19 13.86 -7.99 -9.14
C HIS A 19 14.62 -8.19 -7.81
N PRO A 20 15.92 -7.91 -7.73
CA PRO A 20 16.72 -8.15 -6.52
C PRO A 20 16.15 -7.44 -5.29
N ASP A 21 15.59 -6.24 -5.50
CA ASP A 21 15.00 -5.44 -4.41
C ASP A 21 13.57 -5.85 -4.06
N PHE A 22 12.93 -6.77 -4.79
CA PHE A 22 11.50 -7.10 -4.61
C PHE A 22 11.18 -7.51 -3.16
N LEU A 23 12.07 -8.27 -2.52
CA LEU A 23 11.95 -8.68 -1.11
C LEU A 23 12.98 -8.03 -0.20
N ASP A 24 13.66 -6.97 -0.65
CA ASP A 24 14.50 -6.16 0.24
C ASP A 24 13.59 -5.42 1.22
N GLN A 25 13.70 -5.77 2.51
CA GLN A 25 12.86 -5.23 3.57
C GLN A 25 12.98 -3.71 3.66
N LYS A 26 14.20 -3.16 3.57
CA LYS A 26 14.43 -1.73 3.72
C LYS A 26 13.80 -0.96 2.57
N LYS A 27 13.97 -1.43 1.34
CA LYS A 27 13.36 -0.83 0.14
C LYS A 27 11.84 -0.92 0.15
N LEU A 28 11.30 -2.01 0.67
CA LEU A 28 9.86 -2.15 0.85
C LEU A 28 9.35 -1.18 1.92
N ASP A 29 10.03 -1.06 3.05
CA ASP A 29 9.63 -0.15 4.13
C ASP A 29 9.71 1.33 3.69
N GLU A 30 10.72 1.71 2.92
CA GLU A 30 10.85 3.03 2.27
C GLU A 30 9.62 3.31 1.38
N GLU A 31 9.23 2.35 0.54
CA GLU A 31 8.07 2.48 -0.35
C GLU A 31 6.73 2.49 0.40
N MET A 32 6.60 1.68 1.46
CA MET A 32 5.43 1.70 2.35
C MET A 32 5.22 3.10 2.94
N ARG A 33 6.28 3.72 3.48
CA ARG A 33 6.20 5.08 4.05
C ARG A 33 5.82 6.11 3.00
N ARG A 34 6.42 6.05 1.80
CA ARG A 34 6.09 6.96 0.68
C ARG A 34 4.61 6.89 0.32
N VAL A 35 4.08 5.68 0.10
CA VAL A 35 2.67 5.50 -0.27
C VAL A 35 1.75 5.90 0.87
N PHE A 36 2.11 5.56 2.11
CA PHE A 36 1.30 5.89 3.29
C PHE A 36 1.19 7.39 3.52
N ASP A 37 2.28 8.13 3.33
CA ASP A 37 2.31 9.60 3.42
C ASP A 37 1.38 10.24 2.38
N ILE A 38 1.46 9.80 1.13
CA ILE A 38 0.59 10.30 0.05
C ILE A 38 -0.88 9.91 0.29
N CYS A 39 -1.13 8.69 0.77
CA CYS A 39 -2.48 8.23 1.12
C CYS A 39 -3.07 9.07 2.26
N HIS A 40 -2.29 9.34 3.31
CA HIS A 40 -2.69 10.14 4.46
C HIS A 40 -2.94 11.61 4.11
N GLY A 41 -2.16 12.16 3.18
CA GLY A 41 -2.38 13.51 2.67
C GLY A 41 -3.69 13.67 1.89
N CYS A 42 -4.16 12.64 1.17
CA CYS A 42 -5.38 12.75 0.35
C CYS A 42 -6.65 12.16 1.00
N ARG A 43 -6.53 11.14 1.86
CA ARG A 43 -7.60 10.40 2.57
C ARG A 43 -8.83 9.97 1.76
N ARG A 44 -8.79 9.98 0.42
CA ARG A 44 -9.95 9.74 -0.45
C ARG A 44 -10.51 8.31 -0.37
N CYS A 45 -9.71 7.35 0.09
CA CYS A 45 -10.05 5.93 0.10
C CYS A 45 -10.65 5.43 1.42
N PHE A 46 -10.91 6.32 2.40
CA PHE A 46 -11.31 5.96 3.76
C PHE A 46 -12.55 5.05 3.86
N ASN A 47 -13.44 5.09 2.87
CA ASN A 47 -14.70 4.33 2.86
C ASN A 47 -14.67 3.08 1.98
N LEU A 48 -13.51 2.67 1.43
CA LEU A 48 -13.43 1.51 0.53
C LEU A 48 -13.20 0.19 1.25
N CYS A 49 -12.31 0.17 2.25
CA CYS A 49 -11.95 -1.03 3.00
C CYS A 49 -11.23 -0.65 4.31
N GLU A 50 -11.06 -1.64 5.19
CA GLU A 50 -10.41 -1.47 6.50
C GLU A 50 -8.92 -1.11 6.45
N SER A 51 -8.22 -1.27 5.33
CA SER A 51 -6.81 -0.87 5.25
C SER A 51 -6.63 0.63 5.45
N PHE A 52 -7.52 1.46 4.92
CA PHE A 52 -7.34 2.91 4.93
C PHE A 52 -7.61 3.56 6.30
N PRO A 53 -8.72 3.24 7.01
CA PRO A 53 -8.92 3.70 8.38
C PRO A 53 -7.73 3.36 9.28
N LYS A 54 -7.26 2.10 9.26
CA LYS A 54 -6.08 1.67 10.02
C LYS A 54 -4.81 2.44 9.65
N LEU A 55 -4.58 2.67 8.36
CA LEU A 55 -3.43 3.45 7.89
C LEU A 55 -3.48 4.87 8.45
N PHE A 56 -4.65 5.51 8.39
CA PHE A 56 -4.81 6.89 8.84
C PHE A 56 -4.69 7.00 10.35
N GLU A 57 -5.37 6.14 11.11
CA GLU A 57 -5.26 6.07 12.58
C GLU A 57 -3.82 5.82 13.02
N MET A 58 -3.12 4.87 12.40
CA MET A 58 -1.72 4.57 12.69
C MET A 58 -0.80 5.80 12.54
N ILE A 59 -1.05 6.67 11.55
CA ILE A 59 -0.27 7.89 11.35
C ILE A 59 -0.75 9.01 12.26
N ASP A 60 -2.05 9.19 12.44
CA ASP A 60 -2.65 10.21 13.31
C ASP A 60 -2.23 10.02 14.79
N GLU A 61 -2.04 8.77 15.22
CA GLU A 61 -1.56 8.45 16.58
C GLU A 61 -0.02 8.47 16.72
N SER A 62 0.70 8.65 15.61
CA SER A 62 2.16 8.67 15.62
C SER A 62 2.72 9.99 16.17
N LYS A 63 3.99 9.98 16.58
CA LYS A 63 4.67 11.21 17.00
C LYS A 63 4.74 12.19 15.82
N ASN A 64 4.25 13.40 16.02
CA ASN A 64 4.17 14.46 15.02
C ASN A 64 3.31 14.11 13.78
N GLU A 65 2.39 13.14 13.91
CA GLU A 65 1.44 12.78 12.86
C GLU A 65 2.10 12.48 11.50
N ASN A 66 3.23 11.76 11.51
CA ASN A 66 4.01 11.52 10.31
C ASN A 66 4.52 10.08 10.18
N VAL A 67 4.78 9.69 8.93
CA VAL A 67 5.21 8.33 8.62
C VAL A 67 6.60 8.01 9.16
N GLU A 68 7.46 8.98 9.46
CA GLU A 68 8.84 8.75 9.92
C GLU A 68 8.91 8.11 11.31
N ASN A 69 7.90 8.35 12.16
CA ASN A 69 7.87 7.83 13.53
C ASN A 69 7.16 6.47 13.64
N LEU A 70 6.76 5.85 12.52
CA LEU A 70 6.14 4.53 12.53
C LEU A 70 7.17 3.42 12.73
N SER A 71 6.80 2.40 13.49
CA SER A 71 7.50 1.12 13.53
C SER A 71 7.07 0.24 12.35
N ASN A 72 8.02 -0.48 11.74
CA ASN A 72 7.75 -1.36 10.59
C ASN A 72 6.73 -2.46 10.92
N ASP A 73 6.68 -2.91 12.18
CA ASP A 73 5.73 -3.95 12.62
C ASP A 73 4.26 -3.47 12.56
N GLN A 74 4.02 -2.15 12.59
CA GLN A 74 2.66 -1.60 12.51
C GLN A 74 2.06 -1.78 11.10
N PHE A 75 2.89 -1.89 10.06
CA PHE A 75 2.45 -1.99 8.66
C PHE A 75 1.60 -3.24 8.39
N ALA A 76 1.86 -4.34 9.11
CA ALA A 76 1.12 -5.57 8.96
C ALA A 76 -0.39 -5.37 9.19
N SER A 77 -0.79 -4.49 10.12
CA SER A 77 -2.20 -4.23 10.41
C SER A 77 -2.98 -3.67 9.22
N VAL A 78 -2.33 -2.83 8.40
CA VAL A 78 -2.86 -2.24 7.16
C VAL A 78 -2.89 -3.28 6.04
N VAL A 79 -1.78 -4.02 5.89
CA VAL A 79 -1.58 -5.03 4.84
C VAL A 79 -2.55 -6.19 5.00
N ASP A 80 -2.75 -6.67 6.22
CA ASP A 80 -3.61 -7.81 6.51
C ASP A 80 -5.10 -7.46 6.31
N SER A 81 -5.47 -6.19 6.46
CA SER A 81 -6.81 -5.69 6.12
C SER A 81 -7.08 -5.52 4.62
N CYS A 82 -6.05 -5.61 3.77
CA CYS A 82 -6.23 -5.42 2.32
C CYS A 82 -6.86 -6.65 1.67
N THR A 83 -7.94 -6.48 0.92
CA THR A 83 -8.60 -7.59 0.21
C THR A 83 -8.06 -7.84 -1.19
N LEU A 84 -7.10 -7.03 -1.67
CA LEU A 84 -6.57 -7.08 -3.04
C LEU A 84 -7.66 -6.98 -4.12
N CYS A 85 -8.73 -6.23 -3.86
CA CYS A 85 -9.86 -6.06 -4.79
C CYS A 85 -9.68 -4.98 -5.86
N ASP A 86 -8.55 -4.25 -5.83
CA ASP A 86 -8.21 -3.15 -6.74
C ASP A 86 -9.14 -1.92 -6.76
N MET A 87 -10.18 -1.86 -5.93
CA MET A 87 -11.13 -0.75 -5.95
C MET A 87 -10.48 0.63 -5.71
N CYS A 88 -9.48 0.70 -4.83
CA CYS A 88 -8.75 1.96 -4.58
C CYS A 88 -7.96 2.42 -5.80
N PHE A 89 -7.28 1.51 -6.48
CA PHE A 89 -6.51 1.76 -7.69
C PHE A 89 -7.41 2.13 -8.87
N MET A 90 -8.47 1.34 -9.10
CA MET A 90 -9.31 1.51 -10.29
C MET A 90 -10.26 2.70 -10.24
N THR A 91 -10.70 3.11 -9.04
CA THR A 91 -11.88 4.00 -8.95
C THR A 91 -11.72 5.24 -8.08
N LYS A 92 -10.69 5.31 -7.21
CA LYS A 92 -10.57 6.41 -6.23
C LYS A 92 -9.25 7.15 -6.25
N CYS A 93 -8.13 6.45 -6.41
CA CYS A 93 -6.83 7.05 -6.25
C CYS A 93 -6.52 8.01 -7.42
N PRO A 94 -6.32 9.33 -7.17
CA PRO A 94 -5.99 10.28 -8.23
C PRO A 94 -4.52 10.22 -8.65
N TYR A 95 -3.72 9.35 -8.01
CA TYR A 95 -2.27 9.31 -8.14
C TYR A 95 -1.75 7.98 -8.71
N VAL A 96 -2.65 7.20 -9.32
CA VAL A 96 -2.32 6.01 -10.10
C VAL A 96 -1.61 6.38 -11.41
N PRO A 97 -0.83 5.48 -12.03
CA PRO A 97 -0.18 5.75 -13.31
C PRO A 97 -1.19 6.16 -14.39
N PRO A 98 -0.83 7.15 -15.23
CA PRO A 98 0.51 7.71 -15.44
C PRO A 98 0.89 8.89 -14.52
N HIS A 99 0.18 9.10 -13.39
CA HIS A 99 0.57 10.13 -12.43
C HIS A 99 1.99 9.89 -11.91
N GLU A 100 2.75 10.98 -11.68
CA GLU A 100 4.18 10.93 -11.29
C GLU A 100 4.46 10.20 -9.97
N PHE A 101 3.44 10.07 -9.12
CA PHE A 101 3.53 9.34 -7.85
C PHE A 101 3.40 7.82 -8.01
N ASP A 102 2.91 7.34 -9.16
CA ASP A 102 2.88 5.91 -9.51
C ASP A 102 2.33 5.02 -8.37
N LEU A 103 1.15 5.37 -7.85
CA LEU A 103 0.56 4.61 -6.73
C LEU A 103 -0.17 3.36 -7.22
N ASP A 104 0.37 2.19 -6.88
CA ASP A 104 -0.35 0.92 -6.94
C ASP A 104 -0.38 0.27 -5.54
N PHE A 105 -1.31 0.74 -4.71
CA PHE A 105 -1.49 0.25 -3.34
C PHE A 105 -1.71 -1.28 -3.28
N PRO A 106 -2.60 -1.88 -4.11
CA PRO A 106 -2.77 -3.34 -4.13
C PRO A 106 -1.48 -4.11 -4.44
N HIS A 107 -0.68 -3.67 -5.42
CA HIS A 107 0.60 -4.31 -5.72
C HIS A 107 1.59 -4.19 -4.56
N LEU A 108 1.62 -3.05 -3.87
CA LEU A 108 2.44 -2.86 -2.68
C LEU A 108 2.03 -3.81 -1.54
N MET A 109 0.73 -3.97 -1.31
CA MET A 109 0.22 -4.93 -0.31
C MET A 109 0.58 -6.37 -0.67
N LEU A 110 0.49 -6.74 -1.95
CA LEU A 110 0.91 -8.06 -2.46
C LEU A 110 2.41 -8.30 -2.24
N ARG A 111 3.26 -7.29 -2.53
CA ARG A 111 4.70 -7.35 -2.28
C ARG A 111 4.99 -7.60 -0.79
N TYR A 112 4.32 -6.88 0.11
CA TYR A 112 4.48 -7.08 1.55
C TYR A 112 4.00 -8.45 2.03
N ARG A 113 2.88 -8.95 1.51
CA ARG A 113 2.41 -10.33 1.80
C ARG A 113 3.37 -11.41 1.32
N THR A 114 4.06 -11.18 0.20
CA THR A 114 5.08 -12.10 -0.30
C THR A 114 6.28 -12.17 0.66
N LEU A 115 6.70 -11.02 1.20
CA LEU A 115 7.70 -10.96 2.26
C LEU A 115 7.23 -11.65 3.55
N GLN A 116 6.00 -11.40 4.01
CA GLN A 116 5.42 -12.10 5.17
C GLN A 116 5.43 -13.62 4.95
N LYS A 117 5.10 -14.10 3.76
CA LYS A 117 5.15 -15.54 3.41
C LYS A 117 6.58 -16.08 3.54
N LYS A 118 7.58 -15.38 2.98
CA LYS A 118 9.00 -15.76 3.09
C LYS A 118 9.50 -15.81 4.54
N GLN A 119 8.95 -14.96 5.41
CA GLN A 119 9.28 -14.88 6.83
C GLN A 119 8.39 -15.79 7.72
N ASN A 120 7.47 -16.58 7.16
CA ASN A 120 6.48 -17.37 7.90
C ASN A 120 5.54 -16.53 8.80
N LYS A 121 5.31 -15.26 8.45
CA LYS A 121 4.43 -14.32 9.17
C LYS A 121 3.08 -14.08 8.49
N LEU A 122 2.82 -14.70 7.33
CA LEU A 122 1.56 -14.52 6.59
C LEU A 122 0.38 -15.09 7.42
N PRO A 123 -0.74 -14.35 7.57
CA PRO A 123 -1.91 -14.84 8.30
C PRO A 123 -2.47 -16.15 7.71
N SER A 124 -3.12 -16.95 8.56
CA SER A 124 -3.58 -18.29 8.20
C SER A 124 -4.54 -18.31 7.00
N VAL A 125 -5.51 -17.39 6.96
CA VAL A 125 -6.53 -17.37 5.91
C VAL A 125 -5.91 -17.13 4.52
N PRO A 126 -5.15 -16.03 4.26
CA PRO A 126 -4.43 -15.88 3.00
C PRO A 126 -3.50 -17.04 2.66
N LYS A 127 -2.85 -17.65 3.67
CA LYS A 127 -1.94 -18.79 3.47
C LYS A 127 -2.66 -20.04 2.97
N GLN A 128 -3.90 -20.28 3.39
CA GLN A 128 -4.70 -21.43 2.99
C GLN A 128 -5.38 -21.26 1.62
N LEU A 129 -5.52 -20.01 1.15
CA LEU A 129 -6.15 -19.67 -0.13
C LEU A 129 -5.14 -19.55 -1.30
N ALA A 130 -3.84 -19.71 -1.03
CA ALA A 130 -2.73 -19.43 -1.95
C ALA A 130 -1.97 -20.69 -2.39
#